data_AF-A0A1J3GWD1-F1
#
_entry.id   AF-A0A1J3GWD1-F1
#
_cell.length_a   1.000
_cell.length_b   1.000
_cell.length_c   1.000
_cell.angle_alpha   90.00
_cell.angle_beta   90.00
_cell.angle_gamma   90.00
#
_symmetry.space_group_name_H-M   'P 1'
#
loop_
_entity.id
_entity.type
_entity.pdbx_description
1 polymer ?
#
loop_
_entity_poly.entity_id
_entity_poly.type
_entity_poly.pdbx_seq_one_letter_code
_entity_poly.pdbx_strand_id
1 'polypeptide(L)'
;KQLLLENPFGAGEVEAMMDDDDFGKRDVAALYTWNDLVNTIQASDEELRNGLQSLSAIEIDGYWRVIDESYLDMILRMLLHNCVLKDWSFDGLDEDEVVDSLVADEFSRDLASH
;
A
#
# COMPACT_ATOMS: atom_id res chain seq x y z
N LYS A 1 -15.85 -12.67 5.15
CA LYS A 1 -14.44 -13.09 5.06
C LYS A 1 -13.68 -11.88 4.53
N GLN A 2 -12.80 -11.27 5.33
CA GLN A 2 -12.03 -10.10 4.90
C GLN A 2 -10.68 -10.59 4.36
N LEU A 3 -10.70 -11.12 3.13
CA LEU A 3 -9.58 -11.84 2.51
C LEU A 3 -8.27 -11.06 2.58
N LEU A 4 -8.33 -9.75 2.27
CA LEU A 4 -7.13 -8.91 2.20
C LEU A 4 -6.57 -8.50 3.57
N LEU A 5 -7.32 -8.67 4.66
CA LEU A 5 -6.84 -8.40 6.02
C LEU A 5 -6.04 -9.58 6.60
N GLU A 6 -6.05 -10.74 5.93
CA GLU A 6 -5.28 -11.91 6.37
C GLU A 6 -3.77 -11.72 6.12
N ASN A 7 -3.39 -10.85 5.18
CA ASN A 7 -2.01 -10.52 4.87
C ASN A 7 -1.88 -9.05 4.40
N PRO A 8 -1.98 -8.07 5.32
CA PRO A 8 -1.76 -6.66 4.96
C PRO A 8 -0.31 -6.42 4.54
N PHE A 9 -0.07 -5.39 3.73
CA PHE A 9 1.27 -4.94 3.36
C PHE A 9 1.81 -3.99 4.42
N GLY A 10 3.03 -4.22 4.93
CA GLY A 10 3.59 -3.39 6.00
C GLY A 10 5.10 -3.46 6.14
N ALA A 11 5.64 -2.75 7.13
CA ALA A 11 7.08 -2.54 7.34
C ALA A 11 7.89 -3.84 7.36
N GLY A 12 7.40 -4.89 8.03
CA GLY A 12 8.11 -6.16 8.11
C GLY A 12 8.31 -6.84 6.74
N GLU A 13 7.39 -6.65 5.80
CA GLU A 13 7.54 -7.14 4.43
C GLU A 13 8.61 -6.33 3.68
N VAL A 14 8.61 -5.00 3.83
CA VAL A 14 9.62 -4.11 3.23
C VAL A 14 11.03 -4.39 3.77
N GLU A 15 11.16 -4.54 5.09
CA GLU A 15 12.43 -4.89 5.75
C GLU A 15 12.96 -6.24 5.26
N ALA A 16 12.09 -7.25 5.12
CA ALA A 16 12.47 -8.56 4.60
C ALA A 16 12.90 -8.53 3.12
N MET A 17 12.37 -7.60 2.31
CA MET A 17 12.81 -7.42 0.92
C MET A 17 14.21 -6.79 0.81
N MET A 18 14.65 -6.06 1.84
CA MET A 18 15.98 -5.44 1.89
C MET A 18 17.06 -6.40 2.41
N ASP A 19 16.68 -7.49 3.07
CA ASP A 19 17.59 -8.50 3.59
C ASP A 19 17.75 -9.65 2.58
N ASP A 20 18.82 -9.60 1.79
CA ASP A 20 19.11 -10.51 0.65
C ASP A 20 19.15 -12.01 1.05
N ASP A 21 19.28 -12.30 2.36
CA ASP A 21 19.39 -13.65 2.92
C ASP A 21 18.03 -14.31 3.29
N ASP A 22 16.89 -13.57 3.27
CA ASP A 22 15.55 -14.09 3.66
C ASP A 22 14.54 -14.18 2.50
N PHE A 23 14.99 -14.28 1.25
CA PHE A 23 14.09 -14.50 0.10
C PHE A 23 13.29 -15.82 0.15
N GLY A 24 13.63 -16.72 1.09
CA GLY A 24 13.18 -18.11 1.15
C GLY A 24 11.97 -18.41 2.03
N LYS A 25 11.46 -17.45 2.81
CA LYS A 25 10.29 -17.65 3.69
C LYS A 25 9.29 -16.51 3.64
N ARG A 26 8.96 -16.06 2.42
CA ARG A 26 7.66 -15.44 2.21
C ARG A 26 6.62 -16.51 2.56
N ASP A 27 6.01 -16.42 3.74
CA ASP A 27 4.67 -16.96 3.91
C ASP A 27 3.83 -16.23 2.87
N VAL A 28 3.64 -16.86 1.71
CA VAL A 28 2.80 -16.37 0.60
C VAL A 28 1.33 -16.47 1.04
N ALA A 29 1.04 -15.97 2.24
CA ALA A 29 -0.27 -15.92 2.82
C ALA A 29 -1.15 -15.16 1.84
N ALA A 30 -2.08 -15.90 1.25
CA ALA A 30 -3.25 -15.41 0.54
C ALA A 30 -3.06 -14.09 -0.24
N LEU A 31 -2.11 -14.07 -1.18
CA LEU A 31 -2.03 -12.99 -2.16
C LEU A 31 -3.08 -13.21 -3.24
N TYR A 32 -3.78 -12.15 -3.63
CA TYR A 32 -4.86 -12.22 -4.60
C TYR A 32 -4.62 -11.24 -5.74
N THR A 33 -4.52 -11.76 -6.95
CA THR A 33 -4.63 -10.94 -8.16
C THR A 33 -6.07 -10.50 -8.37
N TRP A 34 -6.30 -9.54 -9.27
CA TRP A 34 -7.66 -9.17 -9.69
C TRP A 34 -8.48 -10.40 -10.11
N ASN A 35 -7.89 -11.30 -10.90
CA ASN A 35 -8.56 -12.50 -11.38
C ASN A 35 -8.88 -13.47 -10.23
N ASP A 36 -8.01 -13.60 -9.22
CA ASP A 36 -8.30 -14.42 -8.06
C ASP A 36 -9.48 -13.86 -7.25
N LEU A 37 -9.52 -12.53 -7.08
CA LEU A 37 -10.62 -11.85 -6.41
C LEU A 37 -11.96 -12.04 -7.15
N VAL A 38 -11.98 -11.83 -8.47
CA VAL A 38 -13.17 -12.04 -9.30
C VAL A 38 -13.67 -13.49 -9.17
N ASN A 39 -12.78 -14.47 -9.27
CA ASN A 39 -13.16 -15.88 -9.20
C ASN A 39 -13.60 -16.32 -7.79
N THR A 40 -13.03 -15.71 -6.74
CA THR A 40 -13.33 -16.06 -5.34
C THR A 40 -14.59 -15.39 -4.83
N ILE A 41 -14.76 -14.10 -5.13
CA ILE A 41 -15.86 -13.27 -4.61
C ILE A 41 -17.09 -13.37 -5.52
N GLN A 42 -16.93 -13.66 -6.81
CA GLN A 42 -18.01 -13.77 -7.80
C GLN A 42 -18.88 -12.51 -7.83
N ALA A 43 -18.24 -11.34 -7.77
CA ALA A 43 -18.87 -10.04 -7.88
C ALA A 43 -18.60 -9.40 -9.25
N SER A 44 -19.41 -8.42 -9.62
CA SER A 44 -19.12 -7.59 -10.78
C SER A 44 -17.85 -6.75 -10.57
N ASP A 45 -17.23 -6.31 -11.67
CA ASP A 45 -16.04 -5.43 -11.62
C ASP A 45 -16.31 -4.16 -10.80
N GLU A 46 -17.51 -3.59 -10.89
CA GLU A 46 -17.90 -2.39 -10.16
C GLU A 46 -18.02 -2.65 -8.66
N GLU A 47 -18.72 -3.73 -8.27
CA GLU A 47 -18.83 -4.12 -6.86
C GLU A 47 -17.47 -4.44 -6.25
N LEU A 48 -16.59 -5.10 -7.02
CA LEU A 48 -15.24 -5.43 -6.55
C LEU A 48 -14.38 -4.17 -6.36
N ARG A 49 -14.39 -3.24 -7.32
CA ARG A 49 -13.68 -1.95 -7.18
C ARG A 49 -14.19 -1.14 -6.01
N ASN A 50 -15.51 -1.02 -5.85
CA ASN A 50 -16.10 -0.30 -4.73
C ASN A 50 -15.73 -0.93 -3.39
N GLY A 51 -15.67 -2.26 -3.33
CA GLY A 51 -15.21 -3.00 -2.15
C GLY A 51 -13.74 -2.74 -1.83
N LEU A 52 -12.85 -2.78 -2.84
CA LEU A 52 -11.42 -2.51 -2.69
C LEU A 52 -11.18 -1.06 -2.23
N GLN A 53 -11.86 -0.09 -2.85
CA GLN A 53 -11.78 1.31 -2.46
C GLN A 53 -12.28 1.54 -1.03
N SER A 54 -13.36 0.87 -0.62
CA SER A 54 -13.90 0.96 0.75
C SER A 54 -12.95 0.38 1.80
N LEU A 55 -12.04 -0.52 1.39
CA LEU A 55 -11.01 -1.09 2.24
C LEU A 55 -9.68 -0.34 2.16
N SER A 56 -9.59 0.72 1.36
CA SER A 56 -8.32 1.38 1.01
C SER A 56 -7.27 0.36 0.55
N ALA A 57 -7.70 -0.61 -0.25
CA ALA A 57 -6.83 -1.63 -0.80
C ALA A 57 -6.17 -1.12 -2.09
N ILE A 58 -4.89 -1.44 -2.27
CA ILE A 58 -4.11 -1.06 -3.44
C ILE A 58 -3.47 -2.28 -4.09
N GLU A 59 -3.10 -2.13 -5.36
CA GLU A 59 -2.33 -3.12 -6.09
C GLU A 59 -0.83 -2.87 -5.88
N ILE A 60 -0.13 -3.85 -5.32
CA ILE A 60 1.32 -3.85 -5.12
C ILE A 60 1.86 -5.12 -5.78
N ASP A 61 2.79 -4.98 -6.72
CA ASP A 61 3.39 -6.09 -7.46
C ASP A 61 2.38 -7.05 -8.11
N GLY A 62 1.23 -6.53 -8.55
CA GLY A 62 0.15 -7.30 -9.18
C GLY A 62 -0.81 -7.99 -8.21
N TYR A 63 -0.69 -7.72 -6.91
CA TYR A 63 -1.55 -8.28 -5.86
C TYR A 63 -2.26 -7.17 -5.09
N TRP A 64 -3.55 -7.39 -4.82
CA TRP A 64 -4.35 -6.46 -4.03
C TRP A 64 -4.12 -6.67 -2.54
N ARG A 65 -3.77 -5.61 -1.82
CA ARG A 65 -3.43 -5.63 -0.39
C ARG A 65 -4.05 -4.44 0.33
N VAL A 66 -4.45 -4.65 1.58
CA VAL A 66 -4.70 -3.55 2.53
C VAL A 66 -3.37 -3.16 3.17
N ILE A 67 -3.16 -1.88 3.45
CA ILE A 67 -1.97 -1.41 4.14
C ILE A 67 -2.12 -1.62 5.64
N ASP A 68 -1.09 -2.17 6.28
CA ASP A 68 -1.03 -2.29 7.73
C ASP A 68 -1.13 -0.90 8.38
N GLU A 69 -1.98 -0.76 9.40
CA GLU A 69 -2.26 0.53 10.03
C GLU A 69 -1.00 1.20 10.59
N SER A 70 -0.05 0.43 11.13
CA SER A 70 1.19 0.99 11.67
C SER A 70 2.12 1.49 10.56
N TYR A 71 2.10 0.83 9.40
CA TYR A 71 2.85 1.26 8.23
C TYR A 71 2.23 2.51 7.59
N LEU A 72 0.90 2.58 7.54
CA LEU A 72 0.20 3.78 7.08
C LEU A 72 0.47 4.98 8.00
N ASP A 73 0.46 4.78 9.32
CA ASP A 73 0.84 5.83 10.30
C ASP A 73 2.29 6.30 10.07
N MET A 74 3.20 5.40 9.73
CA MET A 74 4.58 5.75 9.38
C MET A 74 4.66 6.63 8.12
N ILE A 75 3.96 6.26 7.04
CA ILE A 75 3.91 7.04 5.80
C ILE A 75 3.33 8.44 6.08
N LEU A 76 2.22 8.52 6.82
CA LEU A 76 1.59 9.80 7.16
C LEU A 76 2.52 10.68 7.99
N ARG A 77 3.25 10.12 8.96
CA ARG A 77 4.24 10.86 9.73
C ARG A 77 5.37 11.38 8.85
N MET A 78 5.82 10.60 7.87
CA MET A 78 6.82 11.07 6.92
C MET A 78 6.28 12.22 6.06
N LEU A 79 5.05 12.12 5.56
CA LEU A 79 4.41 13.19 4.82
C LEU A 79 4.33 14.48 5.65
N LEU A 80 3.86 14.40 6.90
CA LEU A 80 3.80 15.54 7.81
C LEU A 80 5.18 16.14 8.08
N HIS A 81 6.20 15.30 8.22
CA HIS A 81 7.59 15.74 8.37
C HIS A 81 8.06 16.50 7.13
N ASN A 82 7.79 15.97 5.93
CA ASN A 82 8.12 16.60 4.66
C ASN A 82 7.40 17.94 4.48
N CYS A 83 6.13 18.06 4.88
CA CYS A 83 5.43 19.33 4.87
C CYS A 83 6.14 20.40 5.70
N VAL A 84 6.60 20.03 6.90
CA VAL A 84 7.35 20.95 7.77
C VAL A 84 8.72 21.29 7.18
N LEU A 85 9.44 20.31 6.64
CA LEU A 85 10.77 20.52 6.05
C LEU A 85 10.72 21.39 4.79
N LYS A 86 9.69 21.22 3.95
CA LYS A 86 9.54 21.88 2.65
C LYS A 86 8.65 23.12 2.69
N ASP A 87 8.14 23.48 3.87
CA ASP A 87 7.21 24.59 4.08
C ASP A 87 5.95 24.49 3.20
N TRP A 88 5.44 23.27 3.03
CA TRP A 88 4.22 23.02 2.27
C TRP A 88 2.97 23.35 3.07
N SER A 89 1.99 23.94 2.39
CA SER A 89 0.65 24.15 2.95
C SER A 89 -0.15 22.86 2.93
N PHE A 90 -0.77 22.50 4.06
CA PHE A 90 -1.72 21.38 4.13
C PHE A 90 -2.97 21.61 3.29
N ASP A 91 -3.32 22.87 3.00
CA ASP A 91 -4.51 23.22 2.22
C ASP A 91 -4.30 23.10 0.70
N GLY A 92 -3.08 22.78 0.25
CA GLY A 92 -2.73 22.77 -1.16
C GLY A 92 -1.43 22.02 -1.42
N LEU A 93 -1.45 20.72 -1.14
CA LEU A 93 -0.36 19.81 -1.50
C LEU A 93 -0.44 19.50 -3.00
N ASP A 94 0.70 19.62 -3.68
CA ASP A 94 0.86 19.15 -5.05
C ASP A 94 1.17 17.65 -5.01
N GLU A 95 0.34 16.84 -5.70
CA GLU A 95 0.43 15.39 -5.67
C GLU A 95 1.77 14.88 -6.21
N ASP A 96 2.23 15.44 -7.33
CA ASP A 96 3.50 15.03 -7.96
C ASP A 96 4.68 15.33 -7.02
N GLU A 97 4.71 16.50 -6.39
CA GLU A 97 5.74 16.87 -5.42
C GLU A 97 5.73 15.96 -4.17
N VAL A 98 4.54 15.63 -3.65
CA VAL A 98 4.37 14.74 -2.50
C VAL A 98 4.85 13.33 -2.83
N VAL A 99 4.39 12.77 -3.95
CA VAL A 99 4.75 11.43 -4.39
C VAL A 99 6.26 11.35 -4.62
N ASP A 100 6.85 12.32 -5.31
CA ASP A 100 8.30 12.32 -5.56
C ASP A 100 9.11 12.46 -4.26
N SER A 101 8.59 13.16 -3.25
CA SER A 101 9.21 13.23 -1.93
C SER A 101 9.20 11.89 -1.21
N LEU A 102 8.04 11.22 -1.17
CA LEU A 102 7.92 9.92 -0.51
C LEU A 102 8.71 8.84 -1.25
N VAL A 103 8.79 8.90 -2.58
CA VAL A 103 9.66 8.01 -3.36
C VAL A 103 11.15 8.26 -3.05
N ALA A 104 11.55 9.52 -2.83
CA ALA A 104 12.91 9.83 -2.38
C ALA A 104 13.21 9.30 -0.96
N ASP A 105 12.16 9.11 -0.15
CA ASP A 105 12.22 8.47 1.18
C ASP A 105 12.05 6.93 1.10
N GLU A 106 12.25 6.35 -0.08
CA GLU A 106 12.23 4.89 -0.36
C GLU A 106 10.85 4.21 -0.29
N PHE A 107 9.75 4.98 -0.27
CA PHE A 107 8.41 4.42 -0.45
C PHE A 107 8.15 4.08 -1.92
N SER A 108 7.37 3.02 -2.18
CA SER A 108 6.95 2.72 -3.56
C SER A 108 6.02 3.80 -4.09
N ARG A 109 6.04 4.02 -5.41
CA ARG A 109 5.18 5.04 -6.03
C ARG A 109 3.69 4.74 -5.85
N ASP A 110 3.30 3.48 -5.95
CA ASP A 110 1.90 3.05 -5.78
C ASP A 110 1.39 3.36 -4.36
N LEU A 111 2.23 3.15 -3.34
CA LEU A 111 1.94 3.52 -1.95
C LEU A 111 1.87 5.03 -1.75
N ALA A 112 2.82 5.76 -2.33
CA ALA A 112 2.90 7.21 -2.17
C ALA A 112 1.71 7.96 -2.80
N SER A 113 1.13 7.41 -3.88
CA SER A 113 -0.02 8.01 -4.58
C SER A 113 -1.39 7.68 -3.98
N HIS A 114 -1.46 6.72 -3.04
CA HIS A 114 -2.72 6.26 -2.46
C HIS A 114 -3.17 7.11 -1.27
#